data_AF-A0A0E9MCB7-F1
#
_entry.id   AF-A0A0E9MCB7-F1
#
_cell.length_a   1.000
_cell.length_b   1.000
_cell.length_c   1.000
_cell.angle_alpha   90.00
_cell.angle_beta   90.00
_cell.angle_gamma   90.00
#
_symmetry.space_group_name_H-M   'P 1'
#
loop_
_entity.id
_entity.type
_entity.pdbx_description
1 polymer ?
#
loop_
_entity_poly.entity_id
_entity_poly.type
_entity_poly.pdbx_seq_one_letter_code
_entity_poly.pdbx_strand_id
1 'polypeptide(L)'
;MAIQIFLRLAVMAACLACLPVSAATPGDAEAIPHLDSRGKEGFREFLAAGKHRSFVIAPGGAWAWKGGEPTVDAAVEGAVQACQNGTEQPCVPYVINDKVVFDARRWATLWGPYQSRATAAKAYTGKERGSRFFDLAIKSPAGKPMKLSDLRGKVVVLHFWGTWCPPCRREMPELQKLHQELGASSGVQLVLLQMREDSATAHEWAQQQHLILPLHDSGVKEIGTESLTLANGKTIPDRRMAVAFPTTYVLDKHGIVVFSHVGPIEGWSQYLPFLRDVVAKSGK
;
A
#
# COMPACT_ATOMS: atom_id res chain seq x y z
N MET A 1 -8.64 72.13 4.04
CA MET A 1 -8.83 71.75 2.62
C MET A 1 -7.75 70.72 2.29
N ALA A 2 -8.14 69.58 1.70
CA ALA A 2 -7.32 68.43 1.26
C ALA A 2 -6.72 67.51 2.34
N ILE A 3 -6.69 66.18 2.24
CA ILE A 3 -7.42 65.15 1.45
C ILE A 3 -7.09 63.84 2.21
N GLN A 4 -8.11 63.03 2.54
CA GLN A 4 -7.93 61.68 3.08
C GLN A 4 -7.47 60.73 1.96
N ILE A 5 -6.35 60.04 2.15
CA ILE A 5 -5.94 58.93 1.29
C ILE A 5 -6.09 57.64 2.10
N PHE A 6 -7.22 56.95 1.89
CA PHE A 6 -7.43 55.59 2.34
C PHE A 6 -6.63 54.63 1.44
N LEU A 7 -5.56 54.05 1.98
CA LEU A 7 -4.81 52.98 1.35
C LEU A 7 -5.65 51.69 1.45
N ARG A 8 -6.33 51.30 0.36
CA ARG A 8 -6.96 49.98 0.25
C ARG A 8 -5.87 48.93 0.00
N LEU A 9 -5.56 48.12 1.01
CA LEU A 9 -4.82 46.87 0.79
C LEU A 9 -5.70 45.93 -0.04
N ALA A 10 -5.36 45.75 -1.31
CA ALA A 10 -5.91 44.68 -2.13
C ALA A 10 -5.27 43.35 -1.68
N VAL A 11 -6.07 42.50 -1.05
CA VAL A 11 -5.70 41.10 -0.82
C VAL A 11 -5.73 40.40 -2.18
N MET A 12 -4.56 40.19 -2.78
CA MET A 12 -4.43 39.25 -3.91
C MET A 12 -4.69 37.84 -3.36
N ALA A 13 -5.91 37.34 -3.59
CA ALA A 13 -6.18 35.92 -3.48
C ALA A 13 -5.36 35.21 -4.56
N ALA A 14 -4.27 34.57 -4.15
CA ALA A 14 -3.54 33.65 -5.00
C ALA A 14 -4.47 32.47 -5.32
N CYS A 15 -5.09 32.53 -6.49
CA CYS A 15 -5.79 31.41 -7.09
C CYS A 15 -4.72 30.34 -7.32
N LEU A 16 -4.65 29.32 -6.44
CA LEU A 16 -3.91 28.09 -6.73
C LEU A 16 -4.52 27.54 -8.02
N ALA A 17 -3.82 27.75 -9.13
CA ALA A 17 -4.12 27.11 -10.39
C ALA A 17 -4.14 25.60 -10.13
N CYS A 18 -5.29 24.96 -10.32
CA CYS A 18 -5.36 23.53 -10.52
C CYS A 18 -4.43 23.20 -11.69
N LEU A 19 -3.24 22.68 -11.39
CA LEU A 19 -2.39 22.10 -12.40
C LEU A 19 -3.22 21.02 -13.11
N PRO A 20 -3.30 21.03 -14.45
CA PRO A 20 -4.01 20.00 -15.17
C PRO A 20 -3.37 18.66 -14.85
N VAL A 21 -4.19 17.67 -14.50
CA VAL A 21 -3.79 16.26 -14.47
C VAL A 21 -3.17 15.99 -15.83
N SER A 22 -1.85 15.78 -15.88
CA SER A 22 -1.14 15.49 -17.12
C SER A 22 -1.85 14.35 -17.82
N ALA A 23 -2.28 14.56 -19.07
CA ALA A 23 -2.89 13.51 -19.86
C ALA A 23 -1.87 12.38 -20.00
N ALA A 24 -2.19 11.21 -19.44
CA ALA A 24 -1.30 10.06 -19.48
C ALA A 24 -0.89 9.77 -20.94
N THR A 25 0.40 9.92 -21.24
CA THR A 25 0.90 9.62 -22.58
C THR A 25 1.10 8.10 -22.72
N PRO A 26 0.76 7.47 -23.86
CA PRO A 26 0.81 6.03 -24.03
C PRO A 26 2.17 5.36 -23.77
N GLY A 27 3.27 6.13 -23.74
CA GLY A 27 4.62 5.61 -23.49
C GLY A 27 5.20 5.94 -22.10
N ASP A 28 4.45 6.62 -21.22
CA ASP A 28 4.96 7.03 -19.92
C ASP A 28 4.68 5.96 -18.86
N ALA A 29 5.72 5.17 -18.55
CA ALA A 29 5.67 4.14 -17.52
C ALA A 29 5.46 4.73 -16.11
N GLU A 30 5.86 5.97 -15.87
CA GLU A 30 5.72 6.64 -14.56
C GLU A 30 4.29 7.09 -14.29
N ALA A 31 3.47 7.25 -15.33
CA ALA A 31 2.04 7.54 -15.22
C ALA A 31 1.18 6.30 -14.88
N ILE A 32 1.78 5.09 -14.84
CA ILE A 32 1.07 3.86 -14.54
C ILE A 32 1.01 3.66 -13.02
N PRO A 33 -0.19 3.64 -12.42
CA PRO A 33 -0.30 3.55 -10.98
C PRO A 33 0.19 2.19 -10.46
N HIS A 34 0.93 2.23 -9.35
CA HIS A 34 1.44 1.09 -8.59
C HIS A 34 2.38 0.16 -9.36
N LEU A 35 2.94 0.62 -10.49
CA LEU A 35 3.85 -0.18 -11.29
C LEU A 35 5.27 -0.17 -10.70
N ASP A 36 5.75 -1.36 -10.31
CA ASP A 36 7.11 -1.54 -9.79
C ASP A 36 8.16 -1.43 -10.92
N SER A 37 9.44 -1.41 -10.55
CA SER A 37 10.54 -1.34 -11.50
C SER A 37 10.51 -2.45 -12.58
N ARG A 38 10.07 -3.67 -12.22
CA ARG A 38 9.91 -4.78 -13.18
C ARG A 38 8.74 -4.54 -14.13
N GLY A 39 7.64 -4.00 -13.62
CA GLY A 39 6.50 -3.59 -14.43
C GLY A 39 6.85 -2.49 -15.42
N LYS A 40 7.67 -1.52 -15.03
CA LYS A 40 8.18 -0.49 -15.95
C LYS A 40 9.05 -1.09 -17.05
N GLU A 41 9.84 -2.12 -16.74
CA GLU A 41 10.57 -2.89 -17.76
C GLU A 41 9.63 -3.67 -18.68
N GLY A 42 8.68 -4.43 -18.12
CA GLY A 42 7.67 -5.13 -18.91
C GLY A 42 6.82 -4.20 -19.77
N PHE A 43 6.56 -2.96 -19.32
CA PHE A 43 5.87 -1.96 -20.11
C PHE A 43 6.72 -1.51 -21.31
N ARG A 44 8.04 -1.36 -21.15
CA ARG A 44 8.94 -1.06 -22.27
C ARG A 44 8.95 -2.18 -23.31
N GLU A 45 8.93 -3.44 -22.88
CA GLU A 45 8.79 -4.60 -23.79
C GLU A 45 7.44 -4.59 -24.52
N PHE A 46 6.36 -4.32 -23.79
CA PHE A 46 5.03 -4.15 -24.38
C PHE A 46 5.01 -3.07 -25.46
N LEU A 47 5.65 -1.92 -25.23
CA LEU A 47 5.74 -0.83 -26.21
C LEU A 47 6.53 -1.22 -27.48
N ALA A 48 7.43 -2.20 -27.38
CA ALA A 48 8.17 -2.76 -28.52
C ALA A 48 7.44 -3.92 -29.22
N ALA A 49 6.40 -4.49 -28.61
CA ALA A 49 5.69 -5.65 -29.15
C ALA A 49 4.86 -5.33 -30.40
N GLY A 50 4.54 -6.36 -31.20
CA GLY A 50 3.68 -6.21 -32.38
C GLY A 50 2.28 -5.69 -32.05
N LYS A 51 1.58 -5.17 -33.07
CA LYS A 51 0.17 -4.75 -32.96
C LYS A 51 -0.71 -5.91 -32.47
N HIS A 52 -1.91 -5.56 -31.99
CA HIS A 52 -2.76 -6.43 -31.18
C HIS A 52 -2.09 -6.76 -29.86
N ARG A 53 -1.96 -5.70 -29.05
CA ARG A 53 -1.34 -5.75 -27.74
C ARG A 53 -2.20 -5.06 -26.69
N SER A 54 -2.12 -5.55 -25.47
CA SER A 54 -2.77 -4.95 -24.31
C SER A 54 -1.83 -5.03 -23.10
N PHE A 55 -1.72 -3.92 -22.37
CA PHE A 55 -1.07 -3.85 -21.07
C PHE A 55 -2.16 -3.68 -20.02
N VAL A 56 -2.15 -4.56 -19.01
CA VAL A 56 -3.18 -4.68 -17.99
C VAL A 56 -2.56 -4.48 -16.63
N ILE A 57 -3.27 -3.77 -15.75
CA ILE A 57 -2.84 -3.50 -14.38
C ILE A 57 -3.96 -3.81 -13.38
N ALA A 58 -3.59 -4.03 -12.12
CA ALA A 58 -4.48 -4.13 -11.00
C ALA A 58 -4.03 -3.19 -9.87
N PRO A 59 -4.96 -2.74 -9.00
CA PRO A 59 -4.65 -1.75 -7.98
C PRO A 59 -3.48 -2.09 -7.05
N GLY A 60 -3.28 -3.37 -6.73
CA GLY A 60 -2.19 -3.86 -5.89
C GLY A 60 -0.83 -3.96 -6.58
N GLY A 61 -0.70 -3.41 -7.80
CA GLY A 61 0.55 -3.40 -8.57
C GLY A 61 0.78 -4.66 -9.40
N ALA A 62 -0.16 -5.62 -9.42
CA ALA A 62 -0.10 -6.72 -10.37
C ALA A 62 -0.32 -6.19 -11.79
N TRP A 63 0.40 -6.76 -12.76
CA TRP A 63 0.33 -6.36 -14.16
C TRP A 63 0.65 -7.55 -15.05
N ALA A 64 0.22 -7.47 -16.31
CA ALA A 64 0.64 -8.37 -17.36
C ALA A 64 0.44 -7.71 -18.72
N TRP A 65 1.05 -8.28 -19.76
CA TRP A 65 0.82 -7.84 -21.12
C TRP A 65 0.84 -8.99 -22.12
N LYS A 66 0.22 -8.75 -23.27
CA LYS A 66 0.26 -9.60 -24.47
C LYS A 66 0.46 -8.72 -25.70
N GLY A 67 1.09 -9.25 -26.73
CA GLY A 67 1.34 -8.52 -27.98
C GLY A 67 1.66 -9.46 -29.14
N GLY A 68 1.38 -9.01 -30.37
CA GLY A 68 1.47 -9.85 -31.56
C GLY A 68 0.37 -10.91 -31.65
N GLU A 69 -0.75 -10.71 -30.95
CA GLU A 69 -1.87 -11.66 -30.94
C GLU A 69 -2.69 -11.58 -32.25
N PRO A 70 -3.51 -12.60 -32.57
CA PRO A 70 -4.32 -12.58 -33.79
C PRO A 70 -5.31 -11.40 -33.85
N THR A 71 -5.85 -10.98 -32.70
CA THR A 71 -6.80 -9.86 -32.58
C THR A 71 -6.52 -9.04 -31.31
N VAL A 72 -7.03 -7.81 -31.27
CA VAL A 72 -6.98 -6.96 -30.07
C VAL A 72 -7.69 -7.63 -28.89
N ASP A 73 -8.84 -8.25 -29.13
CA ASP A 73 -9.62 -8.91 -28.08
C ASP A 73 -8.83 -10.08 -27.46
N ALA A 74 -8.16 -10.89 -28.29
CA ALA A 74 -7.29 -11.96 -27.81
C ALA A 74 -6.14 -11.42 -26.93
N ALA A 75 -5.55 -10.27 -27.31
CA ALA A 75 -4.53 -9.62 -26.48
C ALA A 75 -5.08 -9.11 -25.15
N VAL A 76 -6.27 -8.52 -25.15
CA VAL A 76 -6.92 -8.04 -23.92
C VAL A 76 -7.25 -9.22 -23.00
N GLU A 77 -7.95 -10.23 -23.50
CA GLU A 77 -8.34 -11.41 -22.72
C GLU A 77 -7.12 -12.14 -22.15
N GLY A 78 -6.11 -12.39 -22.99
CA GLY A 78 -4.89 -13.08 -22.58
C GLY A 78 -4.08 -12.29 -21.54
N ALA A 79 -4.00 -10.95 -21.67
CA ALA A 79 -3.32 -10.11 -20.69
C ALA A 79 -4.10 -10.03 -19.36
N VAL A 80 -5.43 -9.94 -19.41
CA VAL A 80 -6.27 -9.94 -18.21
C VAL A 80 -6.12 -11.27 -17.46
N GLN A 81 -6.21 -12.40 -18.17
CA GLN A 81 -6.04 -13.71 -17.56
C GLN A 81 -4.64 -13.87 -16.93
N ALA A 82 -3.59 -13.44 -17.63
CA ALA A 82 -2.23 -13.49 -17.11
C ALA A 82 -2.06 -12.64 -15.84
N CYS A 83 -2.62 -11.43 -15.81
CA CYS A 83 -2.61 -10.56 -14.63
C CYS A 83 -3.36 -11.19 -13.45
N GLN A 84 -4.52 -11.79 -13.71
CA GLN A 84 -5.38 -12.37 -12.67
C GLN A 84 -4.76 -13.58 -11.98
N ASN A 85 -3.76 -14.24 -12.59
CA ASN A 85 -3.00 -15.30 -11.93
C ASN A 85 -2.17 -14.81 -10.74
N GLY A 86 -1.87 -13.50 -10.67
CA GLY A 86 -1.05 -12.90 -9.62
C GLY A 86 -1.82 -12.10 -8.57
N THR A 87 -3.15 -11.94 -8.71
CA THR A 87 -3.94 -11.12 -7.81
C THR A 87 -5.41 -11.53 -7.76
N GLU A 88 -6.09 -11.29 -6.65
CA GLU A 88 -7.54 -11.41 -6.53
C GLU A 88 -8.28 -10.10 -6.86
N GLN A 89 -7.55 -9.02 -7.13
CA GLN A 89 -8.14 -7.76 -7.53
C GLN A 89 -8.47 -7.75 -9.03
N PRO A 90 -9.49 -7.01 -9.46
CA PRO A 90 -9.79 -6.89 -10.88
C PRO A 90 -8.61 -6.31 -11.66
N CYS A 91 -8.14 -7.06 -12.65
CA CYS A 91 -7.20 -6.59 -13.65
C CYS A 91 -7.94 -5.83 -14.75
N VAL A 92 -7.51 -4.61 -15.07
CA VAL A 92 -8.12 -3.74 -16.08
C VAL A 92 -7.12 -3.29 -17.13
N PRO A 93 -7.52 -3.19 -18.41
CA PRO A 93 -6.66 -2.64 -19.46
C PRO A 93 -6.24 -1.21 -19.14
N TYR A 94 -4.93 -0.93 -19.26
CA TYR A 94 -4.37 0.40 -19.16
C TYR A 94 -4.09 0.99 -20.55
N VAL A 95 -3.37 0.26 -21.40
CA VAL A 95 -3.09 0.62 -22.80
C VAL A 95 -3.50 -0.53 -23.72
N ILE A 96 -4.19 -0.20 -24.80
CA ILE A 96 -4.47 -1.12 -25.92
C ILE A 96 -3.83 -0.54 -27.18
N ASN A 97 -2.93 -1.31 -27.79
CA ASN A 97 -2.02 -0.85 -28.84
C ASN A 97 -1.27 0.41 -28.42
N ASP A 98 -1.70 1.58 -28.91
CA ASP A 98 -1.07 2.89 -28.69
C ASP A 98 -2.04 3.87 -28.00
N LYS A 99 -3.14 3.37 -27.43
CA LYS A 99 -4.18 4.18 -26.78
C LYS A 99 -4.30 3.83 -25.30
N VAL A 100 -4.19 4.83 -24.44
CA VAL A 100 -4.57 4.69 -23.02
C VAL A 100 -6.09 4.57 -22.94
N VAL A 101 -6.57 3.47 -22.35
CA VAL A 101 -8.00 3.16 -22.15
C VAL A 101 -8.40 3.12 -20.68
N PHE A 102 -7.46 3.42 -19.79
CA PHE A 102 -7.63 3.38 -18.34
C PHE A 102 -8.68 4.40 -17.83
N ASP A 103 -9.67 3.94 -17.06
CA ASP A 103 -10.62 4.82 -16.36
C ASP A 103 -10.18 5.06 -14.91
N ALA A 104 -9.42 6.13 -14.70
CA ALA A 104 -8.91 6.52 -13.38
C ALA A 104 -10.02 6.72 -12.33
N ARG A 105 -11.25 7.07 -12.73
CA ARG A 105 -12.38 7.28 -11.79
C ARG A 105 -12.82 5.98 -11.12
N ARG A 106 -12.62 4.85 -11.80
CA ARG A 106 -12.97 3.52 -11.28
C ARG A 106 -11.87 2.92 -10.43
N TRP A 107 -10.62 3.38 -10.55
CA TRP A 107 -9.45 2.77 -9.89
C TRP A 107 -9.63 2.57 -8.38
N ALA A 108 -10.07 3.61 -7.67
CA ALA A 108 -10.29 3.55 -6.23
C ALA A 108 -11.40 2.55 -5.83
N THR A 109 -12.32 2.21 -6.73
CA THR A 109 -13.40 1.26 -6.46
C THR A 109 -13.00 -0.20 -6.68
N LEU A 110 -11.90 -0.45 -7.41
CA LEU A 110 -11.43 -1.80 -7.72
C LEU A 110 -10.75 -2.50 -6.52
N TRP A 111 -10.53 -1.79 -5.42
CA TRP A 111 -9.95 -2.35 -4.20
C TRP A 111 -10.94 -3.18 -3.37
N GLY A 112 -12.23 -2.95 -3.54
CA GLY A 112 -13.30 -3.72 -2.90
C GLY A 112 -13.65 -5.02 -3.65
N PRO A 113 -14.75 -5.69 -3.27
CA PRO A 113 -15.55 -5.40 -2.08
C PRO A 113 -14.80 -5.72 -0.78
N TYR A 114 -15.18 -5.06 0.31
CA TYR A 114 -14.73 -5.40 1.66
C TYR A 114 -15.79 -6.27 2.34
N GLN A 115 -15.38 -7.09 3.29
CA GLN A 115 -16.32 -7.96 4.00
C GLN A 115 -17.28 -7.13 4.86
N SER A 116 -18.55 -7.52 4.87
CA SER A 116 -19.52 -7.02 5.85
C SER A 116 -19.07 -7.40 7.26
N ARG A 117 -19.58 -6.68 8.27
CA ARG A 117 -19.33 -7.03 9.68
C ARG A 117 -19.69 -8.49 10.01
N ALA A 118 -20.79 -8.99 9.45
CA ALA A 118 -21.27 -10.36 9.70
C ALA A 118 -20.33 -11.41 9.09
N THR A 119 -19.82 -11.16 7.88
CA THR A 119 -18.84 -12.04 7.23
C THR A 119 -17.50 -12.00 7.96
N ALA A 120 -17.00 -10.80 8.29
CA ALA A 120 -15.75 -10.62 9.01
C ALA A 120 -15.74 -11.33 10.37
N ALA A 121 -16.89 -11.37 11.07
CA ALA A 121 -17.02 -12.08 12.34
C ALA A 121 -16.77 -13.60 12.23
N LYS A 122 -16.97 -14.19 11.04
CA LYS A 122 -16.79 -15.62 10.76
C LYS A 122 -15.47 -15.95 10.06
N ALA A 123 -14.66 -14.94 9.76
CA ALA A 123 -13.40 -15.12 9.06
C ALA A 123 -12.42 -15.99 9.88
N TYR A 124 -11.81 -16.96 9.21
CA TYR A 124 -10.76 -17.79 9.79
C TYR A 124 -9.47 -16.97 9.99
N THR A 125 -8.57 -17.46 10.84
CA THR A 125 -7.28 -16.78 11.08
C THR A 125 -6.28 -17.15 10.00
N GLY A 126 -5.67 -16.15 9.36
CA GLY A 126 -4.72 -16.33 8.27
C GLY A 126 -4.15 -15.01 7.75
N LYS A 127 -3.22 -15.10 6.79
CA LYS A 127 -2.59 -13.95 6.13
C LYS A 127 -3.19 -13.61 4.77
N GLU A 128 -4.04 -14.47 4.23
CA GLU A 128 -4.64 -14.26 2.90
C GLU A 128 -5.80 -13.27 2.97
N ARG A 129 -6.11 -12.62 1.84
CA ARG A 129 -7.21 -11.67 1.74
C ARG A 129 -8.52 -12.29 2.24
N GLY A 130 -9.27 -11.52 3.01
CA GLY A 130 -10.52 -11.97 3.63
C GLY A 130 -10.34 -12.80 4.90
N SER A 131 -9.11 -13.16 5.27
CA SER A 131 -8.81 -13.80 6.55
C SER A 131 -8.67 -12.76 7.65
N ARG A 132 -8.96 -13.17 8.89
CA ARG A 132 -8.59 -12.40 10.08
C ARG A 132 -7.10 -12.58 10.35
N PHE A 133 -6.34 -11.49 10.42
CA PHE A 133 -4.91 -11.60 10.69
C PHE A 133 -4.64 -12.15 12.11
N PHE A 134 -3.46 -12.73 12.30
CA PHE A 134 -3.02 -13.24 13.59
C PHE A 134 -3.02 -12.12 14.66
N ASP A 135 -3.55 -12.41 15.84
CA ASP A 135 -3.56 -11.43 16.94
C ASP A 135 -2.22 -11.44 17.66
N LEU A 136 -1.37 -10.47 17.36
CA LEU A 136 -0.01 -10.36 17.91
C LEU A 136 -0.01 -9.68 19.27
N ALA A 137 0.82 -10.15 20.19
CA ALA A 137 1.19 -9.43 21.41
C ALA A 137 2.41 -8.55 21.10
N ILE A 138 2.24 -7.24 21.10
CA ILE A 138 3.28 -6.25 20.75
C ILE A 138 3.30 -5.15 21.81
N LYS A 139 4.18 -4.16 21.68
CA LYS A 139 4.10 -2.92 22.45
C LYS A 139 3.95 -1.72 21.54
N SER A 140 3.23 -0.73 22.03
CA SER A 140 3.08 0.57 21.36
C SER A 140 4.43 1.28 21.25
N PRO A 141 4.53 2.37 20.46
CA PRO A 141 5.74 3.18 20.41
C PRO A 141 6.18 3.78 21.75
N ALA A 142 5.25 3.86 22.72
CA ALA A 142 5.54 4.27 24.09
C ALA A 142 5.95 3.10 25.01
N GLY A 143 6.18 1.90 24.47
CA GLY A 143 6.58 0.70 25.21
C GLY A 143 5.45 0.03 26.01
N LYS A 144 4.19 0.45 25.85
CA LYS A 144 3.06 -0.15 26.58
C LYS A 144 2.61 -1.46 25.90
N PRO A 145 2.42 -2.56 26.65
CA PRO A 145 1.86 -3.80 26.10
C PRO A 145 0.51 -3.56 25.43
N MET A 146 0.30 -4.19 24.27
CA MET A 146 -0.95 -4.15 23.53
C MET A 146 -1.09 -5.39 22.64
N LYS A 147 -2.29 -5.60 22.12
CA LYS A 147 -2.60 -6.61 21.12
C LYS A 147 -2.93 -5.95 19.80
N LEU A 148 -2.70 -6.64 18.69
CA LEU A 148 -3.13 -6.13 17.38
C LEU A 148 -4.65 -5.93 17.33
N SER A 149 -5.41 -6.80 18.01
CA SER A 149 -6.86 -6.69 18.14
C SER A 149 -7.35 -5.46 18.92
N ASP A 150 -6.49 -4.79 19.69
CA ASP A 150 -6.83 -3.53 20.37
C ASP A 150 -7.00 -2.37 19.35
N LEU A 151 -6.51 -2.53 18.13
CA LEU A 151 -6.63 -1.54 17.04
C LEU A 151 -7.91 -1.70 16.19
N ARG A 152 -8.79 -2.66 16.53
CA ARG A 152 -10.09 -2.79 15.85
C ARG A 152 -10.86 -1.47 15.88
N GLY A 153 -11.56 -1.18 14.78
CA GLY A 153 -12.19 0.11 14.51
C GLY A 153 -11.32 1.06 13.68
N LYS A 154 -10.01 0.82 13.60
CA LYS A 154 -9.08 1.51 12.70
C LYS A 154 -8.64 0.60 11.55
N VAL A 155 -8.27 1.21 10.43
CA VAL A 155 -7.50 0.50 9.39
C VAL A 155 -6.05 0.44 9.84
N VAL A 156 -5.38 -0.70 9.68
CA VAL A 156 -4.00 -0.89 10.12
C VAL A 156 -3.11 -1.20 8.93
N VAL A 157 -2.04 -0.41 8.74
CA VAL A 157 -0.91 -0.76 7.87
C VAL A 157 0.10 -1.47 8.76
N LEU A 158 0.13 -2.80 8.69
CA LEU A 158 1.04 -3.66 9.47
C LEU A 158 2.24 -4.00 8.61
N HIS A 159 3.41 -3.52 9.01
CA HIS A 159 4.64 -3.63 8.23
C HIS A 159 5.72 -4.35 9.04
N PHE A 160 6.16 -5.50 8.53
CA PHE A 160 7.23 -6.29 9.12
C PHE A 160 8.56 -5.95 8.45
N TRP A 161 9.53 -5.50 9.24
CA TRP A 161 10.78 -4.94 8.73
C TRP A 161 11.96 -5.17 9.69
N GLY A 162 13.16 -4.75 9.29
CA GLY A 162 14.29 -4.62 10.21
C GLY A 162 15.44 -3.81 9.63
N THR A 163 16.32 -3.28 10.47
CA THR A 163 17.46 -2.44 10.05
C THR A 163 18.51 -3.23 9.28
N TRP A 164 18.64 -4.53 9.56
CA TRP A 164 19.50 -5.46 8.83
C TRP A 164 19.03 -5.76 7.40
N CYS A 165 17.81 -5.37 7.04
CA CYS A 165 17.18 -5.62 5.75
C CYS A 165 17.33 -4.40 4.81
N PRO A 166 18.22 -4.44 3.79
CA PRO A 166 18.42 -3.31 2.88
C PRO A 166 17.15 -2.85 2.13
N PRO A 167 16.27 -3.72 1.60
CA PRO A 167 15.03 -3.25 0.97
C PRO A 167 14.11 -2.56 1.97
N CYS A 168 14.02 -3.07 3.21
CA CYS A 168 13.25 -2.43 4.27
C CYS A 168 13.72 -1.00 4.53
N ARG A 169 15.03 -0.79 4.66
CA ARG A 169 15.63 0.54 4.87
C ARG A 169 15.26 1.54 3.77
N ARG A 170 15.17 1.09 2.51
CA ARG A 170 14.78 1.94 1.37
C ARG A 170 13.31 2.33 1.39
N GLU A 171 12.44 1.52 1.99
CA GLU A 171 11.00 1.78 2.06
C GLU A 171 10.60 2.70 3.22
N MET A 172 11.38 2.73 4.32
CA MET A 172 11.04 3.52 5.51
C MET A 172 10.83 5.03 5.23
N PRO A 173 11.59 5.72 4.36
CA PRO A 173 11.29 7.10 3.96
C PRO A 173 9.93 7.26 3.25
N GLU A 174 9.51 6.28 2.45
CA GLU A 174 8.18 6.30 1.80
C GLU A 174 7.06 6.13 2.84
N LEU A 175 7.27 5.28 3.85
CA LEU A 175 6.35 5.14 4.99
C LEU A 175 6.30 6.42 5.84
N GLN A 176 7.42 7.15 5.99
CA GLN A 176 7.45 8.46 6.64
C GLN A 176 6.58 9.48 5.89
N LYS A 177 6.68 9.52 4.56
CA LYS A 177 5.85 10.39 3.73
C LYS A 177 4.37 10.03 3.86
N LEU A 178 4.04 8.74 3.77
CA LEU A 178 2.67 8.26 3.99
C LEU A 178 2.13 8.66 5.37
N HIS A 179 2.94 8.51 6.42
CA HIS A 179 2.56 8.88 7.78
C HIS A 179 2.19 10.37 7.89
N GLN A 180 2.96 11.24 7.24
CA GLN A 180 2.70 12.68 7.17
C GLN A 180 1.42 12.98 6.38
N GLU A 181 1.22 12.34 5.22
CA GLU A 181 0.06 12.57 4.35
C GLU A 181 -1.25 12.05 4.93
N LEU A 182 -1.22 10.97 5.72
CA LEU A 182 -2.39 10.45 6.44
C LEU A 182 -2.83 11.44 7.53
N GLY A 183 -1.88 11.95 8.32
CA GLY A 183 -2.18 12.76 9.49
C GLY A 183 -2.93 11.99 10.59
N ALA A 184 -3.11 12.65 11.75
CA ALA A 184 -3.60 12.00 12.97
C ALA A 184 -5.07 11.52 12.91
N SER A 185 -5.91 12.15 12.06
CA SER A 185 -7.36 11.89 12.00
C SER A 185 -7.79 11.01 10.82
N SER A 186 -6.85 10.34 10.15
CA SER A 186 -7.13 9.50 8.96
C SER A 186 -7.99 8.27 9.23
N GLY A 187 -8.06 7.80 10.48
CA GLY A 187 -8.61 6.47 10.80
C GLY A 187 -7.68 5.31 10.42
N VAL A 188 -6.45 5.60 9.99
CA VAL A 188 -5.39 4.64 9.66
C VAL A 188 -4.33 4.66 10.75
N GLN A 189 -3.86 3.48 11.17
CA GLN A 189 -2.76 3.30 12.11
C GLN A 189 -1.61 2.57 11.40
N LEU A 190 -0.40 3.13 11.46
CA LEU A 190 0.82 2.41 11.07
C LEU A 190 1.30 1.59 12.27
N VAL A 191 1.53 0.30 12.04
CA VAL A 191 2.18 -0.62 12.97
C VAL A 191 3.46 -1.11 12.28
N LEU A 192 4.55 -0.40 12.55
CA LEU A 192 5.86 -0.71 12.00
C LEU A 192 6.60 -1.60 12.98
N LEU A 193 6.66 -2.89 12.68
CA LEU A 193 7.05 -3.93 13.61
C LEU A 193 8.42 -4.50 13.22
N GLN A 194 9.42 -4.23 14.06
CA GLN A 194 10.78 -4.69 13.86
C GLN A 194 10.88 -6.20 14.11
N MET A 195 11.68 -6.87 13.30
CA MET A 195 11.83 -8.32 13.27
C MET A 195 13.30 -8.69 13.37
N ARG A 196 13.61 -9.74 14.13
CA ARG A 196 14.98 -10.27 14.24
C ARG A 196 16.00 -9.21 14.69
N GLU A 197 15.58 -8.32 15.57
CA GLU A 197 16.41 -7.33 16.27
C GLU A 197 15.61 -6.81 17.46
N ASP A 198 16.29 -6.19 18.42
CA ASP A 198 15.62 -5.50 19.51
C ASP A 198 15.05 -4.14 19.07
N SER A 199 14.07 -3.64 19.82
CA SER A 199 13.43 -2.36 19.53
C SER A 199 14.37 -1.16 19.66
N ALA A 200 15.39 -1.19 20.51
CA ALA A 200 16.31 -0.06 20.67
C ALA A 200 17.17 0.13 19.42
N THR A 201 17.68 -0.97 18.83
CA THR A 201 18.39 -0.94 17.54
C THR A 201 17.55 -0.27 16.44
N ALA A 202 16.27 -0.64 16.31
CA ALA A 202 15.37 -0.05 15.33
C ALA A 202 15.13 1.45 15.56
N HIS A 203 14.98 1.87 16.83
CA HIS A 203 14.78 3.29 17.19
C HIS A 203 16.04 4.12 16.95
N GLU A 204 17.21 3.63 17.33
CA GLU A 204 18.48 4.32 17.11
C GLU A 204 18.72 4.53 15.61
N TRP A 205 18.52 3.50 14.80
CA TRP A 205 18.63 3.62 13.35
C TRP A 205 17.66 4.67 12.79
N ALA A 206 16.39 4.64 13.19
CA ALA A 206 15.41 5.62 12.72
C ALA A 206 15.78 7.06 13.11
N GLN A 207 16.32 7.27 14.31
CA GLN A 207 16.83 8.57 14.75
C GLN A 207 18.01 9.04 13.89
N GLN A 208 18.96 8.16 13.59
CA GLN A 208 20.09 8.45 12.70
C GLN A 208 19.64 8.79 11.28
N GLN A 209 18.52 8.21 10.82
CA GLN A 209 17.92 8.54 9.53
C GLN A 209 16.94 9.72 9.58
N HIS A 210 16.80 10.39 10.73
CA HIS A 210 15.87 11.50 10.97
C HIS A 210 14.40 11.13 10.68
N LEU A 211 14.01 9.88 10.92
CA LEU A 211 12.65 9.39 10.75
C LEU A 211 11.86 9.53 12.06
N ILE A 212 10.69 10.15 11.96
CA ILE A 212 9.69 10.32 13.02
C ILE A 212 8.52 9.39 12.71
N LEU A 213 8.71 8.11 13.03
CA LEU A 213 7.79 7.04 12.74
C LEU A 213 7.31 6.34 14.03
N PRO A 214 6.06 5.84 14.09
CA PRO A 214 5.54 5.11 15.23
C PRO A 214 6.06 3.66 15.23
N LEU A 215 7.32 3.45 15.60
CA LEU A 215 7.92 2.12 15.69
C LEU A 215 7.32 1.35 16.87
N HIS A 216 6.74 0.19 16.59
CA HIS A 216 6.20 -0.71 17.61
C HIS A 216 7.28 -1.71 18.03
N ASP A 217 7.13 -2.33 19.21
CA ASP A 217 8.03 -3.39 19.66
C ASP A 217 7.36 -4.76 19.49
N SER A 218 7.94 -5.62 18.65
CA SER A 218 7.50 -7.00 18.46
C SER A 218 7.74 -7.91 19.67
N GLY A 219 8.56 -7.49 20.61
CA GLY A 219 9.06 -8.31 21.71
C GLY A 219 10.29 -9.16 21.34
N VAL A 220 10.68 -9.17 20.06
CA VAL A 220 11.91 -9.82 19.60
C VAL A 220 13.13 -9.02 20.08
N LYS A 221 14.22 -9.73 20.40
CA LYS A 221 15.47 -9.13 20.90
C LYS A 221 16.70 -9.47 20.08
N GLU A 222 16.68 -10.56 19.32
CA GLU A 222 17.88 -11.10 18.69
C GLU A 222 17.61 -11.56 17.26
N ILE A 223 18.65 -11.54 16.43
CA ILE A 223 18.57 -11.89 14.99
C ILE A 223 18.15 -13.33 14.73
N GLY A 224 18.47 -14.25 15.63
CA GLY A 224 18.08 -15.65 15.54
C GLY A 224 16.63 -15.94 15.93
N THR A 225 15.89 -14.94 16.43
CA THR A 225 14.49 -15.14 16.84
C THR A 225 13.56 -15.11 15.63
N GLU A 226 13.23 -16.28 15.11
CA GLU A 226 12.34 -16.46 13.95
C GLU A 226 10.86 -16.69 14.35
N SER A 227 10.41 -16.10 15.47
CA SER A 227 9.05 -16.28 15.96
C SER A 227 8.50 -15.03 16.65
N LEU A 228 7.17 -14.95 16.72
CA LEU A 228 6.43 -13.89 17.42
C LEU A 228 5.47 -14.49 18.44
N THR A 229 5.15 -13.70 19.46
CA THR A 229 4.16 -14.05 20.47
C THR A 229 2.78 -13.58 20.05
N LEU A 230 1.80 -14.48 20.09
CA LEU A 230 0.39 -14.18 19.90
C LEU A 230 -0.23 -13.66 21.21
N ALA A 231 -1.35 -12.96 21.09
CA ALA A 231 -2.11 -12.41 22.22
C ALA A 231 -2.58 -13.46 23.24
N ASN A 232 -2.65 -14.73 22.85
CA ASN A 232 -2.98 -15.87 23.71
C ASN A 232 -1.74 -16.53 24.37
N GLY A 233 -0.56 -15.93 24.23
CA GLY A 233 0.70 -16.42 24.78
C GLY A 233 1.41 -17.49 23.96
N LYS A 234 0.80 -18.02 22.89
CA LYS A 234 1.47 -18.98 22.00
C LYS A 234 2.49 -18.28 21.11
N THR A 235 3.53 -18.99 20.70
CA THR A 235 4.46 -18.52 19.68
C THR A 235 4.06 -19.01 18.29
N ILE A 236 4.38 -18.22 17.27
CA ILE A 236 4.19 -18.56 15.87
C ILE A 236 5.46 -18.23 15.08
N PRO A 237 5.93 -19.09 14.16
CA PRO A 237 7.06 -18.76 13.30
C PRO A 237 6.77 -17.51 12.46
N ASP A 238 7.75 -16.61 12.35
CA ASP A 238 7.61 -15.36 11.59
C ASP A 238 7.27 -15.63 10.12
N ARG A 239 7.82 -16.69 9.52
CA ARG A 239 7.55 -17.14 8.15
C ARG A 239 6.09 -17.48 7.86
N ARG A 240 5.27 -17.74 8.88
CA ARG A 240 3.81 -17.91 8.70
C ARG A 240 3.11 -16.59 8.38
N MET A 241 3.76 -15.45 8.63
CA MET A 241 3.26 -14.10 8.40
C MET A 241 4.12 -13.34 7.38
N ALA A 242 5.44 -13.50 7.40
CA ALA A 242 6.36 -12.81 6.51
C ALA A 242 7.39 -13.82 5.98
N VAL A 243 7.18 -14.31 4.76
CA VAL A 243 8.11 -15.25 4.11
C VAL A 243 9.42 -14.57 3.67
N ALA A 244 9.36 -13.27 3.45
CA ALA A 244 10.50 -12.40 3.15
C ALA A 244 10.25 -11.01 3.76
N PHE A 245 11.29 -10.21 3.87
CA PHE A 245 11.21 -8.85 4.40
C PHE A 245 11.59 -7.82 3.33
N PRO A 246 10.88 -6.67 3.25
CA PRO A 246 9.70 -6.35 4.05
C PRO A 246 8.47 -7.15 3.60
N THR A 247 7.49 -7.28 4.50
CA THR A 247 6.13 -7.74 4.16
C THR A 247 5.14 -6.78 4.80
N THR A 248 4.16 -6.34 4.02
CA THR A 248 3.12 -5.41 4.48
C THR A 248 1.74 -6.01 4.32
N TYR A 249 0.88 -5.75 5.30
CA TYR A 249 -0.55 -6.02 5.25
C TYR A 249 -1.33 -4.74 5.50
N VAL A 250 -2.45 -4.57 4.81
CA VAL A 250 -3.50 -3.65 5.25
C VAL A 250 -4.64 -4.45 5.83
N LEU A 251 -4.95 -4.18 7.09
CA LEU A 251 -6.05 -4.76 7.83
C LEU A 251 -7.19 -3.75 7.92
N ASP A 252 -8.40 -4.21 7.67
CA ASP A 252 -9.59 -3.38 7.80
C ASP A 252 -9.99 -3.15 9.27
N LYS A 253 -11.11 -2.45 9.52
CA LYS A 253 -11.58 -2.13 10.88
C LYS A 253 -11.93 -3.35 11.72
N HIS A 254 -12.07 -4.51 11.11
CA HIS A 254 -12.34 -5.76 11.78
C HIS A 254 -11.09 -6.63 11.91
N GLY A 255 -9.92 -6.17 11.47
CA GLY A 255 -8.68 -6.96 11.44
C GLY A 255 -8.63 -7.98 10.31
N ILE A 256 -9.42 -7.77 9.25
CA ILE A 256 -9.43 -8.62 8.05
C ILE A 256 -8.37 -8.11 7.07
N VAL A 257 -7.57 -9.02 6.51
CA VAL A 257 -6.60 -8.69 5.46
C VAL A 257 -7.34 -8.24 4.20
N VAL A 258 -7.09 -7.02 3.75
CA VAL A 258 -7.63 -6.49 2.49
C VAL A 258 -6.56 -6.25 1.43
N PHE A 259 -5.30 -6.24 1.84
CA PHE A 259 -4.13 -6.15 0.97
C PHE A 259 -2.94 -6.81 1.66
N SER A 260 -2.09 -7.45 0.87
CA SER A 260 -0.79 -7.95 1.29
C SER A 260 0.24 -7.70 0.18
N HIS A 261 1.49 -7.48 0.56
CA HIS A 261 2.59 -7.30 -0.36
C HIS A 261 3.89 -7.80 0.26
N VAL A 262 4.70 -8.49 -0.54
CA VAL A 262 6.02 -9.00 -0.15
C VAL A 262 7.07 -8.29 -1.01
N GLY A 263 8.08 -7.72 -0.35
CA GLY A 263 9.04 -6.82 -0.98
C GLY A 263 8.74 -5.35 -0.68
N PRO A 264 9.64 -4.43 -1.07
CA PRO A 264 9.47 -3.01 -0.80
C PRO A 264 8.42 -2.39 -1.72
N ILE A 265 7.56 -1.54 -1.15
CA ILE A 265 6.65 -0.70 -1.93
C ILE A 265 7.32 0.65 -2.21
N GLU A 266 7.42 0.99 -3.49
CA GLU A 266 7.79 2.33 -3.95
C GLU A 266 6.52 3.18 -4.09
N GLY A 267 6.55 4.44 -3.63
CA GLY A 267 5.45 5.37 -3.85
C GLY A 267 4.21 5.08 -2.99
N TRP A 268 4.37 4.91 -1.67
CA TRP A 268 3.27 4.65 -0.73
C TRP A 268 2.10 5.66 -0.86
N SER A 269 2.38 6.91 -1.24
CA SER A 269 1.36 7.94 -1.50
C SER A 269 0.30 7.51 -2.50
N GLN A 270 0.65 6.65 -3.48
CA GLN A 270 -0.30 6.14 -4.46
C GLN A 270 -1.40 5.31 -3.81
N TYR A 271 -1.15 4.71 -2.64
CA TYR A 271 -2.10 3.87 -1.91
C TYR A 271 -3.02 4.68 -0.97
N LEU A 272 -2.86 6.00 -0.88
CA LEU A 272 -3.75 6.86 -0.06
C LEU A 272 -5.24 6.74 -0.45
N PRO A 273 -5.63 6.78 -1.74
CA PRO A 273 -7.03 6.61 -2.12
C PRO A 273 -7.59 5.25 -1.67
N PHE A 274 -6.80 4.18 -1.76
CA PHE A 274 -7.15 2.87 -1.26
C PHE A 274 -7.39 2.88 0.25
N LEU A 275 -6.43 3.39 1.03
CA LEU A 275 -6.55 3.43 2.48
C LEU A 275 -7.79 4.22 2.92
N ARG A 276 -8.08 5.34 2.24
CA ARG A 276 -9.30 6.13 2.47
C ARG A 276 -10.57 5.36 2.10
N ASP A 277 -10.57 4.58 1.02
CA ASP A 277 -11.69 3.74 0.61
C ASP A 277 -11.99 2.66 1.66
N VAL A 278 -10.95 1.98 2.16
CA VAL A 278 -11.09 0.99 3.26
C VAL A 278 -11.66 1.65 4.51
N VAL A 279 -11.14 2.83 4.90
CA VAL A 279 -11.67 3.59 6.05
C VAL A 279 -13.15 3.93 5.84
N ALA A 280 -13.54 4.33 4.64
CA ALA A 280 -14.91 4.73 4.33
C ALA A 280 -15.89 3.56 4.27
N LYS A 281 -15.45 2.37 3.83
CA LYS A 281 -16.34 1.27 3.44
C LYS A 281 -16.18 -0.02 4.25
N SER A 282 -15.09 -0.23 4.98
CA SER A 282 -14.89 -1.45 5.79
C SER A 282 -16.07 -1.69 6.74
N GLY A 283 -16.64 -2.90 6.66
CA GLY A 283 -17.74 -3.36 7.49
C GLY A 283 -19.14 -2.86 7.12
N LYS A 284 -19.28 -2.07 6.04
CA LYS A 284 -20.57 -1.63 5.49
C LYS A 284 -21.20 -2.68 4.57
#